data_AF-U2LUV2-F1
#
_entry.id   AF-U2LUV2-F1
#
_cell.length_a   1.000
_cell.length_b   1.000
_cell.length_c   1.000
_cell.angle_alpha   90.00
_cell.angle_beta   90.00
_cell.angle_gamma   90.00
#
_symmetry.space_group_name_H-M   'P 1'
#
loop_
_entity.id
_entity.type
_entity.pdbx_description
1 polymer ?
#
loop_
_entity_poly.entity_id
_entity_poly.type
_entity_poly.pdbx_seq_one_letter_code
_entity_poly.pdbx_strand_id
1 'polypeptide(L)'
;MAKRGQKIDELYLDIGLNIAQLQLDFDTAGKTVSDSIARLNSKANNIHLKLDADLAKLDGVGTELDKIKVRHQAINRELDIQRQKEQILAAVLQSAKKNDGVDSASYRRAESNLLRQQRTVAQTEAEVRKLNARLKESAVLSGTFGGRISAGMTAAQAG
;
A
#
# COMPACT_ATOMS: atom_id res chain seq x y z
N MET A 1 -24.49 -22.69 7.22
CA MET A 1 -24.51 -21.53 6.31
C MET A 1 -24.00 -20.30 7.06
N ALA A 2 -22.68 -20.08 7.06
CA ALA A 2 -22.01 -18.82 7.44
C ALA A 2 -20.51 -19.01 7.12
N LYS A 3 -19.78 -17.91 6.92
CA LYS A 3 -18.32 -17.82 6.70
C LYS A 3 -17.83 -17.84 5.25
N ARG A 4 -18.26 -16.84 4.47
CA ARG A 4 -17.46 -16.31 3.34
C ARG A 4 -17.02 -14.84 3.51
N GLY A 5 -17.66 -14.09 4.41
CA GLY A 5 -17.26 -12.70 4.71
C GLY A 5 -16.00 -12.56 5.56
N GLN A 6 -15.67 -13.54 6.41
CA GLN A 6 -14.56 -13.42 7.37
C GLN A 6 -13.15 -13.55 6.77
N LYS A 7 -13.00 -14.01 5.52
CA LYS A 7 -11.67 -14.24 4.92
C LYS A 7 -11.11 -13.03 4.16
N ILE A 8 -11.92 -11.99 3.90
CA ILE A 8 -11.45 -10.77 3.23
C ILE A 8 -10.90 -9.77 4.25
N ASP A 9 -11.38 -9.84 5.50
CA ASP A 9 -10.93 -8.98 6.60
C ASP A 9 -9.60 -9.41 7.21
N GLU A 10 -9.21 -10.69 7.05
CA GLU A 10 -7.90 -11.18 7.51
C GLU A 10 -6.71 -10.67 6.69
N LEU A 11 -6.94 -10.03 5.53
CA LEU A 11 -5.85 -9.45 4.73
C LEU A 11 -5.57 -7.97 5.01
N TYR A 12 -6.28 -7.36 5.97
CA TYR A 12 -6.02 -5.99 6.42
C TYR A 12 -5.01 -5.90 7.57
N LEU A 13 -4.66 -7.03 8.18
CA LEU A 13 -3.93 -7.06 9.45
C LEU A 13 -2.45 -7.39 9.36
N ASP A 14 -1.92 -7.78 8.19
CA ASP A 14 -0.50 -8.17 8.08
C ASP A 14 0.39 -7.17 7.32
N ILE A 15 -0.20 -6.12 6.75
CA ILE A 15 0.56 -5.06 6.03
C ILE A 15 0.93 -3.92 7.01
N GLY A 16 0.15 -3.75 8.08
CA GLY A 16 0.29 -2.66 9.05
C GLY A 16 1.28 -2.89 10.20
N LEU A 17 1.82 -4.10 10.37
CA LEU A 17 2.61 -4.43 11.58
C LEU A 17 4.13 -4.26 11.45
N ASN A 18 4.64 -3.80 10.30
CA ASN A 18 6.10 -3.67 10.11
C ASN A 18 6.56 -2.29 9.64
N ILE A 19 5.76 -1.24 9.82
CA ILE A 19 6.18 0.15 9.53
C ILE A 19 6.84 0.80 10.77
N ALA A 20 6.55 0.30 11.97
CA ALA A 20 7.07 0.85 13.23
C ALA A 20 8.50 0.41 13.59
N GLN A 21 9.06 -0.63 12.95
CA GLN A 21 10.38 -1.18 13.32
C GLN A 21 11.57 -0.60 12.54
N LEU A 22 11.37 0.38 11.65
CA LEU A 22 12.47 1.13 11.05
C LEU A 22 12.68 2.47 11.79
N GLN A 23 12.79 2.42 13.12
CA GLN A 23 13.64 3.36 13.85
C GLN A 23 15.08 3.01 13.48
N LEU A 24 15.46 3.44 12.28
CA LEU A 24 16.78 3.27 11.71
C LEU A 24 17.75 4.15 12.49
N ASP A 25 18.79 3.52 13.04
CA ASP A 25 19.92 4.19 13.70
C ASP A 25 20.68 5.06 12.68
N PHE A 26 20.20 6.28 12.46
CA PHE A 26 20.76 7.29 11.54
C PHE A 26 21.91 8.08 12.19
N ASP A 27 22.72 7.46 13.03
CA ASP A 27 23.74 8.15 13.84
C ASP A 27 24.97 8.61 13.05
N THR A 28 25.02 8.40 11.73
CA THR A 28 26.16 8.84 10.90
C THR A 28 25.74 9.65 9.66
N ALA A 29 24.44 9.76 9.37
CA ALA A 29 23.91 10.49 8.22
C ALA A 29 22.68 11.33 8.61
N GLY A 30 22.94 12.41 9.35
CA GLY A 30 22.17 13.66 9.35
C GLY A 30 20.72 13.62 9.87
N LYS A 31 20.43 14.50 10.85
CA LYS A 31 19.06 14.85 11.29
C LYS A 31 18.08 15.02 10.14
N THR A 32 18.50 15.58 9.01
CA THR A 32 17.68 15.79 7.81
C THR A 32 17.11 14.50 7.19
N VAL A 33 17.88 13.41 7.17
CA VAL A 33 17.42 12.12 6.64
C VAL A 33 16.39 11.51 7.59
N SER A 34 16.70 11.50 8.89
CA SER A 34 15.80 11.04 9.94
C SER A 34 14.48 11.83 9.94
N ASP A 35 14.54 13.15 9.86
CA ASP A 35 13.36 14.04 9.77
C ASP A 35 12.54 13.77 8.51
N SER A 36 13.20 13.50 7.37
CA SER A 36 12.52 13.18 6.11
C SER A 36 11.78 11.84 6.21
N ILE A 37 12.43 10.81 6.74
CA ILE A 37 11.81 9.50 6.97
C ILE A 37 10.68 9.60 7.99
N ALA A 38 10.86 10.35 9.08
CA ALA A 38 9.81 10.58 10.08
C ALA A 38 8.58 11.25 9.48
N ARG A 39 8.76 12.27 8.63
CA ARG A 39 7.66 12.91 7.88
C ARG A 39 6.97 11.92 6.95
N LEU A 40 7.72 11.06 6.27
CA LEU A 40 7.15 10.02 5.41
C LEU A 40 6.37 8.97 6.23
N ASN A 41 6.85 8.59 7.41
CA ASN A 41 6.13 7.70 8.32
C ASN A 41 4.82 8.32 8.81
N SER A 42 4.82 9.60 9.18
CA SER A 42 3.58 10.31 9.54
C SER A 42 2.59 10.39 8.38
N LYS A 43 3.08 10.57 7.14
CA LYS A 43 2.22 10.54 5.94
C LYS A 43 1.61 9.16 5.71
N ALA A 44 2.40 8.08 5.83
CA ALA A 44 1.90 6.71 5.76
C ALA A 44 0.80 6.47 6.81
N ASN A 45 1.06 6.84 8.07
CA ASN A 45 0.08 6.71 9.14
C ASN A 45 -1.23 7.48 8.84
N ASN A 46 -1.13 8.70 8.30
CA ASN A 46 -2.31 9.46 7.89
C ASN A 46 -3.07 8.81 6.72
N ILE A 47 -2.37 8.11 5.81
CA ILE A 47 -3.03 7.33 4.74
C ILE A 47 -3.85 6.20 5.35
N HIS A 48 -3.30 5.47 6.34
CA HIS A 48 -4.02 4.42 7.05
C HIS A 48 -5.24 4.95 7.81
N LEU A 49 -5.07 6.00 8.62
CA LEU A 49 -6.20 6.61 9.34
C LEU A 49 -7.31 7.08 8.41
N LYS A 50 -6.94 7.66 7.26
CA LYS A 50 -7.91 8.08 6.25
C LYS A 50 -8.59 6.88 5.58
N LEU A 51 -7.85 5.82 5.28
CA LEU A 51 -8.40 4.58 4.76
C LEU A 51 -9.44 3.99 5.72
N ASP A 52 -9.12 3.91 7.00
CA ASP A 52 -10.03 3.37 8.02
C ASP A 52 -11.31 4.22 8.13
N ALA A 53 -11.16 5.55 8.13
CA ALA A 53 -12.30 6.46 8.15
C ALA A 53 -13.17 6.34 6.89
N ASP A 54 -12.56 6.22 5.71
CA ASP A 54 -13.28 6.07 4.44
C ASP A 54 -13.94 4.69 4.34
N LEU A 55 -13.31 3.62 4.86
CA LEU A 55 -13.92 2.30 4.97
C LEU A 55 -15.12 2.30 5.93
N ALA A 56 -15.01 2.95 7.09
CA ALA A 56 -16.11 3.06 8.04
C ALA A 56 -17.32 3.83 7.46
N LYS A 57 -17.09 4.86 6.64
CA LYS A 57 -18.17 5.57 5.93
C LYS A 57 -18.86 4.70 4.88
N LEU A 58 -18.14 3.77 4.29
CA LEU A 58 -18.67 2.81 3.32
C LEU A 58 -19.29 1.60 4.01
N ASP A 59 -19.15 1.46 5.32
CA ASP A 59 -19.76 0.37 6.07
C ASP A 59 -21.29 0.59 6.14
N GLY A 60 -22.05 -0.44 5.77
CA GLY A 60 -23.52 -0.40 5.70
C GLY A 60 -24.15 0.31 4.48
N VAL A 61 -23.42 1.15 3.73
CA VAL A 61 -23.96 1.91 2.57
C VAL A 61 -23.15 1.79 1.28
N GLY A 62 -21.85 1.48 1.36
CA GLY A 62 -20.96 1.42 0.21
C GLY A 62 -20.97 0.05 -0.48
N THR A 63 -20.82 0.03 -1.80
CA THR A 63 -20.66 -1.23 -2.53
C THR A 63 -19.30 -1.86 -2.27
N GLU A 64 -19.17 -3.17 -2.46
CA GLU A 64 -17.87 -3.85 -2.40
C GLU A 64 -16.87 -3.26 -3.41
N LEU A 65 -17.33 -2.78 -4.56
CA LEU A 65 -16.49 -2.11 -5.53
C LEU A 65 -15.93 -0.79 -4.99
N ASP A 66 -16.74 -0.02 -4.24
CA ASP A 66 -16.30 1.24 -3.63
C ASP A 66 -15.26 0.99 -2.54
N LYS A 67 -15.46 -0.04 -1.72
CA LYS A 67 -14.46 -0.47 -0.73
C LYS A 67 -13.14 -0.84 -1.41
N ILE A 68 -13.18 -1.65 -2.47
CA ILE A 68 -11.96 -2.04 -3.21
C ILE A 68 -11.28 -0.81 -3.83
N LYS A 69 -12.03 0.16 -4.37
CA LYS A 69 -11.47 1.40 -4.92
C LYS A 69 -10.76 2.23 -3.86
N VAL A 70 -11.37 2.44 -2.69
CA VAL A 70 -10.77 3.19 -1.58
C VAL A 70 -9.48 2.50 -1.10
N ARG A 71 -9.52 1.17 -0.95
CA ARG A 71 -8.36 0.34 -0.61
C ARG A 71 -7.24 0.47 -1.64
N HIS A 72 -7.59 0.43 -2.93
CA HIS A 72 -6.64 0.60 -4.04
C HIS A 72 -5.99 2.00 -4.05
N GLN A 73 -6.75 3.05 -3.77
CA GLN A 73 -6.22 4.41 -3.69
C GLN A 73 -5.25 4.58 -2.52
N ALA A 74 -5.57 4.02 -1.36
CA ALA A 74 -4.71 4.09 -0.18
C ALA A 74 -3.38 3.35 -0.41
N ILE A 75 -3.43 2.11 -0.93
CA ILE A 75 -2.21 1.32 -1.14
C ILE A 75 -1.27 1.93 -2.20
N ASN A 76 -1.80 2.60 -3.23
CA ASN A 76 -0.96 3.29 -4.21
C ASN A 76 -0.23 4.48 -3.58
N ARG A 77 -0.92 5.24 -2.71
CA ARG A 77 -0.29 6.33 -1.96
C ARG A 77 0.77 5.80 -0.99
N GLU A 78 0.49 4.66 -0.35
CA GLU A 78 1.47 3.99 0.52
C GLU A 78 2.70 3.55 -0.29
N LEU A 79 2.51 2.95 -1.47
CA LEU A 79 3.60 2.58 -2.37
C LEU A 79 4.47 3.79 -2.75
N ASP A 80 3.86 4.94 -3.04
CA ASP A 80 4.61 6.16 -3.34
C ASP A 80 5.48 6.60 -2.14
N ILE A 81 4.95 6.50 -0.91
CA ILE A 81 5.72 6.76 0.31
C ILE A 81 6.89 5.79 0.46
N GLN A 82 6.67 4.49 0.23
CA GLN A 82 7.71 3.47 0.33
C GLN A 82 8.82 3.68 -0.71
N ARG A 83 8.47 4.10 -1.93
CA ARG A 83 9.44 4.48 -2.97
C ARG A 83 10.23 5.74 -2.61
N GLN A 84 9.60 6.74 -1.99
CA GLN A 84 10.29 7.93 -1.50
C GLN A 84 11.31 7.58 -0.39
N LYS A 85 10.96 6.67 0.52
CA LYS A 85 11.90 6.16 1.53
C LYS A 85 13.07 5.43 0.87
N GLU A 86 12.80 4.59 -0.13
CA GLU A 86 13.84 3.89 -0.89
C GLU A 86 14.83 4.88 -1.53
N GLN A 87 14.34 5.93 -2.18
CA GLN A 87 15.18 6.98 -2.78
C GLN A 87 16.08 7.67 -1.76
N ILE A 88 15.55 7.98 -0.57
CA ILE A 88 16.34 8.57 0.52
C ILE A 88 17.44 7.60 0.96
N LEU A 89 17.10 6.32 1.17
CA LEU A 89 18.08 5.30 1.59
C LEU A 89 19.14 5.03 0.52
N ALA A 90 18.79 5.08 -0.75
CA ALA A 90 19.73 4.99 -1.86
C ALA A 90 20.71 6.18 -1.86
N ALA A 91 20.21 7.39 -1.60
CA ALA A 91 21.07 8.58 -1.44
C ALA A 91 22.00 8.46 -0.22
N VAL A 92 21.51 7.91 0.90
CA VAL A 92 22.33 7.62 2.09
C VAL A 92 23.44 6.63 1.77
N LEU A 93 23.13 5.53 1.08
CA LEU A 93 24.13 4.55 0.64
C LEU A 93 25.20 5.18 -0.25
N GLN A 94 24.77 6.01 -1.21
CA GLN A 94 25.70 6.73 -2.10
C GLN A 94 26.59 7.71 -1.32
N SER A 95 26.04 8.39 -0.31
CA SER A 95 26.80 9.30 0.54
C SER A 95 27.82 8.55 1.41
N ALA A 96 27.43 7.42 2.02
CA ALA A 96 28.32 6.58 2.81
C ALA A 96 29.45 6.01 1.95
N LYS A 97 29.14 5.58 0.71
CA LYS A 97 30.14 5.14 -0.26
C LYS A 97 31.19 6.21 -0.55
N LYS A 98 30.74 7.46 -0.72
CA LYS A 98 31.62 8.59 -1.08
C LYS A 98 32.46 9.07 0.09
N ASN A 99 31.89 9.11 1.30
CA ASN A 99 32.53 9.70 2.47
C ASN A 99 33.39 8.70 3.24
N ASP A 100 32.89 7.48 3.43
CA ASP A 100 33.50 6.50 4.34
C ASP A 100 34.09 5.29 3.58
N GLY A 101 33.73 5.11 2.30
CA GLY A 101 34.17 3.98 1.48
C GLY A 101 33.27 2.75 1.60
N VAL A 102 33.41 1.83 0.64
CA VAL A 102 32.55 0.62 0.52
C VAL A 102 32.76 -0.41 1.64
N ASP A 103 33.94 -0.41 2.27
CA ASP A 103 34.24 -1.34 3.37
C ASP A 103 33.89 -0.79 4.76
N SER A 104 33.29 0.40 4.81
CA SER A 104 32.89 1.03 6.06
C SER A 104 31.66 0.35 6.69
N ALA A 105 31.57 0.45 8.02
CA ALA A 105 30.39 -0.01 8.74
C ALA A 105 29.14 0.80 8.38
N SER A 106 29.28 2.10 8.09
CA SER A 106 28.19 2.98 7.65
C SER A 106 27.65 2.55 6.28
N TYR A 107 28.52 2.20 5.32
CA TYR A 107 28.10 1.68 4.02
C TYR A 107 27.31 0.37 4.14
N ARG A 108 27.85 -0.63 4.86
CA ARG A 108 27.15 -1.92 5.06
C ARG A 108 25.78 -1.77 5.72
N ARG A 109 25.66 -0.85 6.70
CA ARG A 109 24.38 -0.53 7.33
C ARG A 109 23.42 0.11 6.35
N ALA A 110 23.86 1.13 5.61
CA ALA A 110 23.04 1.80 4.60
C ALA A 110 22.55 0.83 3.52
N GLU A 111 23.40 -0.11 3.10
CA GLU A 111 23.08 -1.14 2.12
C GLU A 111 22.01 -2.10 2.66
N SER A 112 22.21 -2.60 3.89
CA SER A 112 21.24 -3.47 4.56
C SER A 112 19.87 -2.79 4.70
N ASN A 113 19.86 -1.49 5.00
CA ASN A 113 18.64 -0.71 5.15
C ASN A 113 17.92 -0.52 3.81
N LEU A 114 18.66 -0.22 2.73
CA LEU A 114 18.12 -0.12 1.39
C LEU A 114 17.49 -1.45 0.94
N LEU A 115 18.18 -2.57 1.15
CA LEU A 115 17.67 -3.91 0.79
C LEU A 115 16.37 -4.26 1.53
N ARG A 116 16.28 -3.91 2.82
CA ARG A 116 15.04 -4.08 3.59
C ARG A 116 13.90 -3.25 3.00
N GLN A 117 14.18 -1.99 2.66
CA GLN A 117 13.18 -1.11 2.07
C GLN A 117 12.73 -1.60 0.68
N GLN A 118 13.65 -2.08 -0.15
CA GLN A 118 13.35 -2.67 -1.46
C GLN A 118 12.41 -3.87 -1.36
N ARG A 119 12.63 -4.73 -0.36
CA ARG A 119 11.72 -5.84 -0.06
C ARG A 119 10.31 -5.33 0.27
N THR A 120 10.19 -4.31 1.12
CA THR A 120 8.90 -3.71 1.48
C THR A 120 8.18 -3.10 0.27
N VAL A 121 8.91 -2.39 -0.60
CA VAL A 121 8.37 -1.84 -1.86
C VAL A 121 7.85 -2.97 -2.74
N ALA A 122 8.65 -4.02 -2.97
CA ALA A 122 8.26 -5.15 -3.82
C ALA A 122 7.01 -5.90 -3.29
N GLN A 123 6.89 -6.03 -1.96
CA GLN A 123 5.69 -6.60 -1.32
C GLN A 123 4.45 -5.73 -1.55
N THR A 124 4.57 -4.42 -1.32
CA THR A 124 3.48 -3.46 -1.54
C THR A 124 3.06 -3.43 -3.01
N GLU A 125 4.00 -3.49 -3.96
CA GLU A 125 3.72 -3.59 -5.39
C GLU A 125 2.98 -4.88 -5.77
N ALA A 126 3.30 -5.99 -5.11
CA ALA A 126 2.58 -7.25 -5.32
C ALA A 126 1.12 -7.15 -4.84
N GLU A 127 0.87 -6.44 -3.74
CA GLU A 127 -0.47 -6.21 -3.22
C GLU A 127 -1.28 -5.26 -4.09
N VAL A 128 -0.67 -4.17 -4.59
CA VAL A 128 -1.27 -3.29 -5.60
C VAL A 128 -1.69 -4.10 -6.82
N ARG A 129 -0.85 -5.03 -7.30
CA ARG A 129 -1.18 -5.91 -8.43
C ARG A 129 -2.37 -6.83 -8.11
N LYS A 130 -2.40 -7.43 -6.92
CA LYS A 130 -3.53 -8.28 -6.47
C LYS A 130 -4.84 -7.48 -6.39
N LEU A 131 -4.80 -6.27 -5.83
CA LEU A 131 -5.97 -5.39 -5.74
C LEU A 131 -6.45 -4.95 -7.12
N ASN A 132 -5.54 -4.65 -8.05
CA ASN A 132 -5.87 -4.35 -9.43
C ASN A 132 -6.56 -5.51 -10.16
N ALA A 133 -6.11 -6.75 -9.92
CA ALA A 133 -6.78 -7.93 -10.46
C ALA A 133 -8.22 -8.04 -9.93
N ARG A 134 -8.43 -7.87 -8.62
CA ARG A 134 -9.76 -7.86 -8.00
C ARG A 134 -10.67 -6.74 -8.52
N LEU A 135 -10.12 -5.54 -8.77
CA LEU A 135 -10.88 -4.44 -9.37
C LEU A 135 -11.40 -4.80 -10.77
N LYS A 136 -10.55 -5.41 -11.60
CA LYS A 136 -10.93 -5.86 -12.95
C LYS A 136 -11.99 -6.95 -12.89
N GLU A 137 -11.84 -7.94 -12.02
CA GLU A 137 -12.83 -9.01 -11.82
C GLU A 137 -14.18 -8.45 -11.36
N SER A 138 -14.19 -7.52 -10.39
CA SER A 138 -15.40 -6.89 -9.90
C SER A 138 -16.09 -6.02 -10.97
N ALA A 139 -15.32 -5.35 -11.83
CA ALA A 139 -15.85 -4.55 -12.93
C ALA A 139 -16.53 -5.43 -14.00
N VAL A 140 -15.92 -6.58 -14.32
CA VAL A 140 -16.51 -7.56 -15.26
C VAL A 140 -17.82 -8.13 -14.73
N LEU A 141 -17.88 -8.50 -13.44
CA LEU A 141 -19.10 -9.02 -12.81
C LEU A 141 -20.23 -7.98 -12.81
N SER A 142 -19.91 -6.71 -12.54
CA SER A 142 -20.86 -5.59 -12.63
C SER A 142 -21.40 -5.39 -14.05
N GLY A 143 -20.54 -5.39 -15.07
CA GLY A 143 -20.94 -5.22 -16.47
C GLY A 143 -21.81 -6.38 -16.99
N THR A 144 -21.51 -7.60 -16.56
CA THR A 144 -22.25 -8.81 -16.97
C THR A 144 -23.63 -8.90 -16.30
N PHE A 145 -23.76 -8.41 -15.07
CA PHE A 145 -25.04 -8.38 -14.35
C PHE A 145 -25.96 -7.26 -14.87
N GLY A 146 -25.43 -6.07 -15.14
CA GLY A 146 -26.18 -4.95 -15.72
C GLY A 146 -26.72 -5.23 -17.13
N GLY A 147 -25.94 -5.94 -17.96
CA GLY A 147 -26.37 -6.32 -19.32
C GLY A 147 -27.45 -7.40 -19.37
N ARG A 148 -27.51 -8.30 -18.37
CA ARG A 148 -28.55 -9.34 -18.30
C ARG A 148 -29.86 -8.82 -17.72
N ILE A 149 -29.81 -7.90 -16.75
CA ILE A 149 -31.01 -7.25 -16.22
C ILE A 149 -31.64 -6.33 -17.26
N SER A 150 -30.85 -5.54 -17.99
CA SER A 150 -31.41 -4.70 -19.06
C SER A 150 -32.08 -5.55 -20.13
N ALA A 151 -31.41 -6.60 -20.64
CA ALA A 151 -31.97 -7.49 -21.65
C ALA A 151 -33.24 -8.23 -21.18
N GLY A 152 -33.31 -8.66 -19.92
CA GLY A 152 -34.51 -9.28 -19.35
C GLY A 152 -35.67 -8.30 -19.15
N MET A 153 -35.38 -7.04 -18.81
CA MET A 153 -36.40 -6.01 -18.63
C MET A 153 -36.98 -5.53 -19.97
N THR A 154 -36.16 -5.42 -21.03
CA THR A 154 -36.66 -5.08 -22.38
C THR A 154 -37.53 -6.21 -22.95
N ALA A 155 -37.21 -7.47 -22.68
CA ALA A 155 -38.03 -8.61 -23.10
C ALA A 155 -39.36 -8.70 -22.35
N ALA A 156 -39.42 -8.28 -21.08
CA ALA A 156 -40.66 -8.30 -20.29
C ALA A 156 -41.63 -7.14 -20.61
N GLN A 157 -41.16 -6.05 -21.23
CA GLN A 157 -41.98 -4.89 -21.60
C GLN A 157 -42.55 -4.98 -23.03
N ALA A 158 -42.13 -6.00 -23.79
CA ALA A 158 -42.53 -6.26 -25.18
C ALA A 158 -43.49 -7.46 -25.34
N GLY A 159 -44.02 -8.01 -24.25
CA GLY A 159 -45.07 -9.04 -24.24
C GLY A 159 -46.31 -8.56 -23.52
#